data_AF-A0A133ZZV9-F1
#
_entry.id   AF-A0A133ZZV9-F1
#
_cell.length_a   1.000
_cell.length_b   1.000
_cell.length_c   1.000
_cell.angle_alpha   90.00
_cell.angle_beta   90.00
_cell.angle_gamma   90.00
#
_symmetry.space_group_name_H-M   'P 1'
#
loop_
_entity.id
_entity.type
_entity.pdbx_description
1 polymer ?
#
loop_
_entity_poly.entity_id
_entity_poly.type
_entity_poly.pdbx_seq_one_letter_code
_entity_poly.pdbx_strand_id
1 'polypeptide(L)'
;MQETNNKNNKANRRGKESYFKKKFLEQVKYLRGLIESDKRLLEENEYSLINIKGMDYSKDKIRGETKSTLESRLDKSEELKNRILKSIEALLEMQNKIKEYIDNMPNLEYRLLLQLRYLECKTWAEVEHILDIEYTTRNQKHSLAINQIFIPDIIKYKKI
;
A
#
# COMPACT_ATOMS: atom_id res chain seq x y z
N MET A 1 -40.70 10.66 -15.79
CA MET A 1 -39.84 11.50 -14.91
C MET A 1 -39.36 10.78 -13.64
N GLN A 2 -40.10 9.80 -13.08
CA GLN A 2 -39.63 9.03 -11.90
C GLN A 2 -38.54 7.98 -12.24
N GLU A 3 -38.58 7.36 -13.42
CA GLU A 3 -37.58 6.35 -13.85
C GLU A 3 -36.17 6.92 -14.09
N THR A 4 -36.09 8.14 -14.63
CA THR A 4 -34.82 8.83 -14.90
C THR A 4 -34.12 9.22 -13.60
N ASN A 5 -34.87 9.70 -12.60
CA ASN A 5 -34.34 10.01 -11.27
C ASN A 5 -33.86 8.77 -10.51
N ASN A 6 -34.56 7.64 -10.65
CA ASN A 6 -34.16 6.38 -9.99
C ASN A 6 -32.91 5.75 -10.63
N LYS A 7 -32.78 5.82 -11.97
CA LYS A 7 -31.56 5.40 -12.69
C LYS A 7 -30.34 6.25 -12.30
N ASN A 8 -30.48 7.56 -12.24
CA ASN A 8 -29.38 8.46 -11.85
C ASN A 8 -28.91 8.23 -10.41
N ASN A 9 -29.84 7.99 -9.48
CA ASN A 9 -29.49 7.65 -8.10
C ASN A 9 -28.77 6.29 -7.98
N LYS A 10 -29.16 5.29 -8.78
CA LYS A 10 -28.50 3.97 -8.79
C LYS A 10 -27.08 4.04 -9.39
N ALA A 11 -26.89 4.83 -10.45
CA ALA A 11 -25.59 5.06 -11.07
C ALA A 11 -24.61 5.75 -10.12
N ASN A 12 -25.08 6.80 -9.42
CA ASN A 12 -24.26 7.52 -8.44
C ASN A 12 -23.84 6.63 -7.26
N ARG A 13 -24.75 5.79 -6.74
CA ARG A 13 -24.44 4.82 -5.68
C ARG A 13 -23.39 3.78 -6.12
N ARG A 14 -23.51 3.24 -7.35
CA ARG A 14 -22.51 2.31 -7.93
C ARG A 14 -21.15 2.96 -8.11
N GLY A 15 -21.09 4.22 -8.53
CA GLY A 15 -19.86 4.99 -8.64
C GLY A 15 -19.17 5.15 -7.29
N LYS A 16 -19.91 5.54 -6.25
CA LYS A 16 -19.40 5.70 -4.88
C LYS A 16 -18.88 4.36 -4.32
N GLU A 17 -19.60 3.26 -4.53
CA GLU A 17 -19.15 1.94 -4.10
C GLU A 17 -17.86 1.51 -4.81
N SER A 18 -17.79 1.68 -6.13
CA SER A 18 -16.60 1.35 -6.92
C SER A 18 -15.36 2.14 -6.46
N TYR A 19 -15.55 3.41 -6.09
CA TYR A 19 -14.48 4.24 -5.52
C TYR A 19 -13.93 3.63 -4.23
N PHE A 20 -14.80 3.24 -3.29
CA PHE A 20 -14.36 2.63 -2.04
C PHE A 20 -13.71 1.26 -2.24
N LYS A 21 -14.15 0.46 -3.22
CA LYS A 21 -13.51 -0.83 -3.56
C LYS A 21 -12.07 -0.59 -4.00
N LYS A 22 -11.86 0.37 -4.91
CA LYS A 22 -10.53 0.75 -5.38
C LYS A 22 -9.66 1.22 -4.22
N LYS A 23 -10.18 2.08 -3.32
CA LYS A 23 -9.46 2.55 -2.13
C LYS A 23 -9.07 1.42 -1.18
N PHE A 24 -9.98 0.46 -0.96
CA PHE A 24 -9.68 -0.71 -0.15
C PHE A 24 -8.51 -1.51 -0.75
N LEU A 25 -8.56 -1.79 -2.05
CA LEU A 25 -7.53 -2.55 -2.77
C LEU A 25 -6.18 -1.82 -2.84
N GLU A 26 -6.18 -0.48 -2.91
CA GLU A 26 -4.96 0.35 -2.94
C GLU A 26 -4.15 0.30 -1.63
N GLN A 27 -4.70 -0.19 -0.52
CA GLN A 27 -4.00 -0.25 0.78
C GLN A 27 -2.66 -0.98 0.71
N VAL A 28 -2.55 -2.05 -0.08
CA VAL A 28 -1.29 -2.80 -0.28
C VAL A 28 -0.17 -1.89 -0.79
N LYS A 29 -0.50 -1.03 -1.78
CA LYS A 29 0.47 -0.07 -2.34
C LYS A 29 0.94 0.92 -1.29
N TYR A 30 0.02 1.43 -0.46
CA TYR A 30 0.38 2.37 0.61
C TYR A 30 1.22 1.73 1.70
N LEU A 31 0.87 0.51 2.15
CA LEU A 31 1.64 -0.25 3.14
C LEU A 31 3.06 -0.52 2.63
N ARG A 32 3.22 -0.93 1.37
CA ARG A 32 4.55 -1.07 0.73
C ARG A 32 5.31 0.25 0.74
N GLY A 33 4.65 1.36 0.40
CA GLY A 33 5.26 2.69 0.41
C GLY A 33 5.71 3.13 1.81
N LEU A 34 4.95 2.81 2.86
CA LEU A 34 5.31 3.09 4.25
C LEU A 34 6.54 2.28 4.68
N ILE A 35 6.56 0.97 4.41
CA ILE A 35 7.72 0.11 4.67
C ILE A 35 8.97 0.67 4.00
N GLU A 36 8.83 1.05 2.73
CA GLU A 36 9.93 1.57 1.92
C GLU A 36 10.41 2.94 2.41
N SER A 37 9.49 3.78 2.91
CA SER A 37 9.84 5.03 3.59
C SER A 37 10.62 4.78 4.88
N ASP A 38 10.19 3.82 5.69
CA ASP A 38 10.84 3.50 6.96
C ASP A 38 12.22 2.89 6.77
N LYS A 39 12.40 2.06 5.73
CA LYS A 39 13.70 1.53 5.34
C LYS A 39 14.70 2.64 5.00
N ARG A 40 14.29 3.62 4.18
CA ARG A 40 15.15 4.76 3.85
C ARG A 40 15.54 5.57 5.09
N LEU A 41 14.60 5.80 6.01
CA LEU A 41 14.89 6.50 7.27
C LEU A 41 15.87 5.72 8.16
N LEU A 42 15.74 4.39 8.19
CA LEU A 42 16.66 3.52 8.92
C LEU A 42 18.06 3.58 8.30
N GLU A 43 18.17 3.47 6.98
CA GLU A 43 19.44 3.57 6.26
C GLU A 43 20.13 4.91 6.54
N GLU A 44 19.41 6.03 6.44
CA GLU A 44 19.92 7.37 6.75
C GLU A 44 20.43 7.48 8.21
N ASN A 45 19.71 6.89 9.17
CA ASN A 45 20.10 6.86 10.56
C ASN A 45 21.39 6.05 10.79
N GLU A 46 21.50 4.87 10.15
CA GLU A 46 22.68 4.01 10.24
C GLU A 46 23.92 4.64 9.57
N TYR A 47 23.78 5.27 8.41
CA TYR A 47 24.88 6.07 7.82
C TYR A 47 25.35 7.17 8.78
N SER A 48 24.41 7.82 9.45
CA SER A 48 24.72 8.86 10.42
C SER A 48 25.43 8.32 11.68
N LEU A 49 25.14 7.08 12.08
CA LEU A 49 25.85 6.37 13.17
C LEU A 49 27.29 5.99 12.77
N ILE A 50 27.50 5.55 11.53
CA ILE A 50 28.84 5.26 10.98
C ILE A 50 29.69 6.54 10.98
N ASN A 51 29.12 7.65 10.52
CA ASN A 51 29.82 8.94 10.49
C ASN A 51 30.19 9.43 11.89
N ILE A 52 29.30 9.28 12.88
CA ILE A 52 29.65 9.56 14.27
C ILE A 52 30.86 8.72 14.70
N LYS A 53 30.84 7.41 14.49
CA LYS A 53 31.95 6.52 14.90
C LYS A 53 33.28 6.81 14.18
N GLY A 54 33.23 7.29 12.93
CA GLY A 54 34.41 7.64 12.13
C GLY A 54 35.05 8.99 12.48
N MET A 55 34.32 9.89 13.14
CA MET A 55 34.91 11.10 13.74
C MET A 55 35.67 10.68 15.00
N ASP A 56 37.00 10.69 14.95
CA ASP A 56 37.88 10.30 16.05
C ASP A 56 37.63 11.15 17.31
N TYR A 57 36.86 10.60 18.25
CA TYR A 57 36.58 11.20 19.56
C TYR A 57 37.77 11.19 20.53
N SER A 58 38.96 10.78 20.10
CA SER A 58 40.15 10.77 20.97
C SER A 58 40.60 12.17 21.44
N LYS A 59 40.05 13.26 20.90
CA LYS A 59 40.45 14.63 21.25
C LYS A 59 39.42 15.50 21.99
N ASP A 60 38.11 15.20 21.91
CA ASP A 60 37.11 16.07 22.52
C ASP A 60 36.50 15.48 23.80
N LYS A 61 36.95 16.05 24.92
CA LYS A 61 36.47 15.77 26.28
C LYS A 61 35.10 16.43 26.52
N ILE A 62 34.10 16.13 25.69
CA ILE A 62 32.67 16.47 25.89
C ILE A 62 31.92 15.16 26.11
N ARG A 63 32.21 14.48 27.21
CA ARG A 63 31.89 13.04 27.41
C ARG A 63 30.41 12.74 27.73
N GLY A 64 29.55 13.76 27.85
CA GLY A 64 28.13 13.61 28.21
C GLY A 64 27.15 13.72 27.03
N GLU A 65 27.35 14.70 26.15
CA GLU A 65 26.40 15.08 25.09
C GLU A 65 26.46 14.18 23.85
N THR A 66 27.65 13.66 23.53
CA THR A 66 27.84 12.71 22.42
C THR A 66 27.28 11.33 22.74
N LYS A 67 27.39 10.90 24.01
CA LYS A 67 26.87 9.60 24.47
C LYS A 67 25.34 9.57 24.39
N SER A 68 24.67 10.63 24.83
CA SER A 68 23.21 10.75 24.74
C SER A 68 22.72 10.80 23.29
N THR A 69 23.48 11.44 22.39
CA THR A 69 23.15 11.49 20.95
C THR A 69 23.27 10.12 20.27
N LEU A 70 24.31 9.35 20.62
CA LEU A 70 24.49 7.97 20.15
C LEU A 70 23.38 7.04 20.65
N GLU A 71 23.09 7.08 21.95
CA GLU A 71 21.99 6.31 22.57
C GLU A 71 20.64 6.64 21.91
N SER A 72 20.33 7.93 21.74
CA SER A 72 19.09 8.38 21.10
C SER A 72 18.94 7.88 19.65
N ARG A 73 20.05 7.77 18.90
CA ARG A 73 20.01 7.25 17.53
C ARG A 73 19.85 5.73 17.49
N LEU A 74 20.49 5.01 18.41
CA LEU A 74 20.30 3.56 18.55
C LEU A 74 18.83 3.24 18.90
N ASP A 75 18.25 3.98 19.84
CA ASP A 75 16.83 3.87 20.19
C ASP A 75 15.96 4.12 18.96
N LYS A 76 16.32 5.12 18.14
CA LYS A 76 15.58 5.41 16.90
C LYS A 76 15.66 4.30 15.86
N SER A 77 16.82 3.69 15.69
CA SER A 77 17.01 2.53 14.81
C SER A 77 16.11 1.37 15.25
N GLU A 78 16.05 1.09 16.55
CA GLU A 78 15.20 0.04 17.11
C GLU A 78 13.70 0.33 16.93
N GLU A 79 13.26 1.57 17.15
CA GLU A 79 11.89 2.00 16.84
C GLU A 79 11.52 1.78 15.36
N LEU A 80 12.40 2.17 14.44
CA LEU A 80 12.19 2.02 13.00
C LEU A 80 12.08 0.55 12.60
N LYS A 81 12.96 -0.32 13.11
CA LYS A 81 12.89 -1.77 12.88
C LYS A 81 11.57 -2.35 13.35
N ASN A 82 11.14 -1.99 14.56
CA ASN A 82 9.85 -2.43 15.11
C ASN A 82 8.65 -1.92 14.28
N ARG A 83 8.72 -0.69 13.76
CA ARG A 83 7.67 -0.14 12.87
C ARG A 83 7.63 -0.85 11.52
N ILE A 84 8.79 -1.19 10.95
CA ILE A 84 8.90 -1.96 9.71
C ILE A 84 8.28 -3.35 9.90
N LEU A 85 8.61 -4.05 10.99
CA LEU A 85 8.05 -5.39 11.28
C LEU A 85 6.52 -5.37 11.36
N LYS A 86 5.95 -4.45 12.15
CA LYS A 86 4.49 -4.27 12.24
C LYS A 86 3.85 -3.95 10.88
N SER A 87 4.53 -3.15 10.06
CA SER A 87 4.04 -2.79 8.73
C SER A 87 4.10 -3.97 7.75
N ILE A 88 5.11 -4.85 7.88
CA ILE A 88 5.20 -6.10 7.12
C ILE A 88 4.06 -7.05 7.51
N GLU A 89 3.79 -7.21 8.80
CA GLU A 89 2.66 -8.02 9.28
C GLU A 89 1.32 -7.50 8.71
N ALA A 90 1.08 -6.20 8.82
CA ALA A 90 -0.11 -5.57 8.25
C ALA A 90 -0.20 -5.71 6.73
N LEU A 91 0.93 -5.65 6.02
CA LEU A 91 0.99 -5.87 4.58
C LEU A 91 0.58 -7.32 4.23
N LEU A 92 1.14 -8.31 4.93
CA LEU A 92 0.82 -9.72 4.68
C LEU A 92 -0.66 -10.02 4.96
N GLU A 93 -1.20 -9.51 6.07
CA GLU A 93 -2.63 -9.64 6.40
C GLU A 93 -3.50 -9.03 5.29
N MET A 94 -3.19 -7.80 4.85
CA MET A 94 -3.93 -7.11 3.80
C MET A 94 -3.84 -7.83 2.45
N GLN A 95 -2.66 -8.36 2.09
CA GLN A 95 -2.47 -9.12 0.86
C GLN A 95 -3.28 -10.41 0.86
N ASN A 96 -3.24 -11.18 1.96
CA ASN A 96 -4.00 -12.42 2.09
C ASN A 96 -5.50 -12.16 1.96
N LYS A 97 -5.97 -11.11 2.64
CA LYS A 97 -7.37 -10.69 2.62
C LYS A 97 -7.86 -10.30 1.22
N ILE A 98 -7.09 -9.46 0.52
CA ILE A 98 -7.42 -9.07 -0.85
C ILE A 98 -7.34 -10.27 -1.79
N LYS A 99 -6.35 -11.15 -1.61
CA LYS A 99 -6.21 -12.38 -2.40
C LYS A 99 -7.43 -13.27 -2.28
N GLU A 100 -7.94 -13.48 -1.06
CA GLU A 100 -9.17 -14.24 -0.82
C GLU A 100 -10.37 -13.64 -1.57
N TYR A 101 -10.57 -12.32 -1.51
CA TYR A 101 -11.68 -11.67 -2.23
C TYR A 101 -11.55 -11.77 -3.75
N ILE A 102 -10.32 -11.68 -4.26
CA ILE A 102 -10.07 -11.87 -5.69
C ILE A 102 -10.32 -13.33 -6.07
N ASP A 103 -9.85 -14.31 -5.30
CA ASP A 103 -9.95 -15.73 -5.63
C ASP A 103 -11.40 -16.23 -5.71
N ASN A 104 -12.30 -15.62 -4.93
CA ASN A 104 -13.73 -15.87 -4.97
C ASN A 104 -14.42 -15.37 -6.25
N MET A 105 -13.75 -14.62 -7.11
CA MET A 105 -14.31 -14.20 -8.40
C MET A 105 -14.31 -15.34 -9.42
N PRO A 106 -15.41 -15.57 -10.17
CA PRO A 106 -15.46 -16.63 -11.16
C PRO A 106 -14.61 -16.35 -12.41
N ASN A 107 -14.37 -15.09 -12.77
CA ASN A 107 -13.64 -14.73 -13.97
C ASN A 107 -12.11 -14.70 -13.72
N LEU A 108 -11.39 -15.68 -14.28
CA LEU A 108 -9.93 -15.81 -14.20
C LEU A 108 -9.15 -14.59 -14.69
N GLU A 109 -9.57 -13.99 -15.80
CA GLU A 109 -8.91 -12.83 -16.38
C GLU A 109 -9.00 -11.61 -15.45
N TYR A 110 -10.18 -11.41 -14.83
CA TYR A 110 -10.36 -10.33 -13.86
C TYR A 110 -9.56 -10.58 -12.59
N ARG A 111 -9.43 -11.85 -12.17
CA ARG A 111 -8.57 -12.20 -11.05
C ARG A 111 -7.12 -11.82 -11.34
N LEU A 112 -6.59 -12.24 -12.48
CA LEU A 112 -5.21 -11.93 -12.87
C LEU A 112 -4.98 -10.42 -12.94
N LEU A 113 -5.87 -9.67 -13.60
CA LEU A 113 -5.79 -8.21 -13.70
C LEU A 113 -5.73 -7.53 -12.32
N LEU A 114 -6.61 -7.94 -11.39
CA LEU A 114 -6.62 -7.37 -10.05
C LEU A 114 -5.41 -7.76 -9.21
N GLN A 115 -4.90 -8.99 -9.34
CA GLN A 115 -3.68 -9.42 -8.64
C GLN A 115 -2.45 -8.61 -9.11
N LEU A 116 -2.24 -8.52 -10.42
CA LEU A 116 -1.15 -7.71 -11.00
C LEU A 116 -1.23 -6.26 -10.52
N ARG A 117 -2.44 -5.67 -10.56
CA ARG A 117 -2.61 -4.27 -10.20
C ARG A 117 -2.46 -4.00 -8.70
N TYR A 118 -3.09 -4.80 -7.85
CA TYR A 118 -3.30 -4.45 -6.45
C TYR A 118 -2.45 -5.28 -5.47
N LEU A 119 -2.11 -6.53 -5.78
CA LEU A 119 -1.23 -7.33 -4.93
C LEU A 119 0.24 -7.16 -5.29
N GLU A 120 0.54 -7.18 -6.60
CA GLU A 120 1.88 -6.98 -7.14
C GLU A 120 2.21 -5.50 -7.37
N CYS A 121 1.21 -4.62 -7.25
CA CYS A 121 1.36 -3.17 -7.37
C CYS A 121 1.95 -2.70 -8.72
N LYS A 122 1.74 -3.46 -9.80
CA LYS A 122 2.21 -3.11 -11.14
C LYS A 122 1.56 -1.82 -11.64
N THR A 123 2.33 -1.04 -12.38
CA THR A 123 1.82 0.11 -13.14
C THR A 123 0.83 -0.35 -14.21
N TRP A 124 -0.02 0.56 -14.67
CA TRP A 124 -0.96 0.20 -15.72
C TRP A 124 -0.27 -0.21 -17.02
N ALA A 125 0.84 0.43 -17.38
CA ALA A 125 1.65 0.07 -18.54
C ALA A 125 2.22 -1.35 -18.43
N GLU A 126 2.71 -1.74 -17.25
CA GLU A 126 3.16 -3.13 -17.02
C GLU A 126 2.00 -4.12 -17.10
N VAL A 127 0.82 -3.80 -16.54
CA VAL A 127 -0.36 -4.68 -16.63
C VAL A 127 -0.81 -4.85 -18.08
N GLU A 128 -0.86 -3.76 -18.84
CA GLU A 128 -1.19 -3.76 -20.27
C GLU A 128 -0.22 -4.64 -21.06
N HIS A 129 1.07 -4.50 -20.79
CA HIS A 129 2.11 -5.32 -21.41
C HIS A 129 1.99 -6.81 -21.05
N ILE A 130 1.80 -7.13 -19.76
CA ILE A 130 1.70 -8.53 -19.29
C ILE A 130 0.45 -9.23 -19.84
N LEU A 131 -0.67 -8.51 -19.93
CA LEU A 131 -1.94 -9.07 -20.42
C LEU A 131 -2.09 -8.98 -21.95
N ASP A 132 -1.16 -8.34 -22.64
CA ASP A 132 -1.23 -8.05 -24.08
C ASP A 132 -2.55 -7.35 -24.47
N ILE A 133 -2.88 -6.27 -23.76
CA ILE A 133 -4.11 -5.49 -23.98
C ILE A 133 -3.86 -3.99 -24.05
N GLU A 134 -4.69 -3.31 -24.83
CA GLU A 134 -4.69 -1.86 -24.92
C GLU A 134 -5.35 -1.18 -23.71
N TYR A 135 -5.04 0.12 -23.55
CA TYR A 135 -5.61 1.01 -22.54
C TYR A 135 -7.15 0.95 -22.43
N THR A 136 -7.85 0.96 -23.57
CA THR A 136 -9.32 0.97 -23.65
C THR A 136 -9.89 -0.33 -23.09
N THR A 137 -9.37 -1.47 -23.55
CA THR A 137 -9.71 -2.81 -23.10
C THR A 137 -9.40 -2.99 -21.61
N ARG A 138 -8.22 -2.55 -21.16
CA ARG A 138 -7.82 -2.58 -19.76
C ARG A 138 -8.79 -1.81 -18.87
N ASN A 139 -9.21 -0.60 -19.27
CA ASN A 139 -10.16 0.22 -18.50
C ASN A 139 -11.54 -0.42 -18.41
N GLN A 140 -12.02 -1.03 -19.49
CA GLN A 140 -13.29 -1.76 -19.52
C GLN A 140 -13.23 -2.97 -18.60
N LYS A 141 -12.22 -3.85 -18.76
CA LYS A 141 -12.01 -5.03 -17.92
C LYS A 141 -11.84 -4.65 -16.44
N HIS A 142 -11.07 -3.61 -16.14
CA HIS A 142 -10.92 -3.11 -14.76
C HIS A 142 -12.24 -2.65 -14.16
N SER A 143 -13.04 -1.88 -14.90
CA SER A 143 -14.34 -1.41 -14.43
C SER A 143 -15.30 -2.57 -14.17
N LEU A 144 -15.32 -3.58 -15.04
CA LEU A 144 -16.11 -4.80 -14.87
C LEU A 144 -15.64 -5.62 -13.66
N ALA A 145 -14.33 -5.80 -13.51
CA ALA A 145 -13.73 -6.51 -12.38
C ALA A 145 -14.08 -5.85 -11.03
N ILE A 146 -14.00 -4.51 -10.93
CA ILE A 146 -14.37 -3.76 -9.73
C ILE A 146 -15.87 -3.86 -9.42
N ASN A 147 -16.71 -3.88 -10.45
CA ASN A 147 -18.14 -4.08 -10.25
C ASN A 147 -18.45 -5.51 -9.74
N GLN A 148 -17.68 -6.50 -10.20
CA GLN A 148 -17.89 -7.91 -9.88
C GLN A 148 -17.30 -8.33 -8.54
N ILE A 149 -16.16 -7.78 -8.11
CA ILE A 149 -15.54 -8.17 -6.84
C ILE A 149 -16.44 -7.82 -5.65
N PHE A 150 -16.59 -8.78 -4.73
CA PHE A 150 -17.28 -8.59 -3.47
C PHE A 150 -16.26 -8.34 -2.36
N ILE A 151 -16.39 -7.22 -1.65
CA ILE A 151 -15.50 -6.83 -0.55
C ILE A 151 -16.38 -6.55 0.68
N PRO A 152 -16.46 -7.45 1.66
CA PRO A 152 -17.34 -7.27 2.83
C PRO A 152 -16.93 -6.07 3.69
N ASP A 153 -15.63 -5.81 3.83
CA ASP A 153 -15.09 -4.80 4.74
C ASP A 153 -15.09 -3.37 4.21
N ILE A 154 -15.68 -3.16 3.04
CA ILE A 154 -15.83 -1.83 2.45
C ILE A 154 -16.73 -0.90 3.30
N ILE A 155 -17.55 -1.48 4.17
CA ILE A 155 -18.50 -0.74 5.03
C ILE A 155 -17.77 0.21 5.97
N LYS A 156 -16.56 -0.13 6.43
CA LYS A 156 -15.74 0.75 7.28
C LYS A 156 -15.42 2.09 6.59
N TYR A 157 -15.32 2.08 5.26
CA TYR A 157 -15.02 3.25 4.43
C TYR A 157 -16.25 4.06 4.02
N LYS A 158 -17.46 3.52 4.19
CA LYS A 158 -18.72 4.22 3.87
C LYS A 158 -19.18 5.19 4.97
N LYS A 159 -18.58 5.11 6.17
CA LYS A 159 -18.93 5.93 7.36
C LYS A 159 -18.11 7.22 7.52
N ILE A 160 -17.21 7.49 6.57
CA ILE A 160 -16.49 8.76 6.42
C ILE A 160 -17.22 9.56 5.33
#